data_AF-A0A964XBW8-F1
#
_entry.id   AF-A0A964XBW8-F1
#
_cell.length_a   1.000
_cell.length_b   1.000
_cell.length_c   1.000
_cell.angle_alpha   90.00
_cell.angle_beta   90.00
_cell.angle_gamma   90.00
#
_symmetry.space_group_name_H-M   'P 1'
#
loop_
_entity.id
_entity.type
_entity.pdbx_description
1 polymer ?
#
loop_
_entity_poly.entity_id
_entity_poly.type
_entity_poly.pdbx_seq_one_letter_code
_entity_poly.pdbx_strand_id
1 'polypeptide(L)'
;MSCIESDENTLPDFRGRTVCVFFMNRPANEGRYLIDPYFKLLAGRLYLIGNLPSPGNLAHREMGVAWDRVESYIVADSLGDFSPEQAADKLS
;
A
#
# COMPACT_ATOMS: atom_id res chain seq x y z
N MET A 1 1.24 26.53 -19.47
CA MET A 1 1.69 25.27 -18.86
C MET A 1 1.15 25.26 -17.45
N SER A 2 0.09 24.50 -17.19
CA SER A 2 -0.43 24.33 -15.84
C SER A 2 0.36 23.20 -15.19
N CYS A 3 1.13 23.52 -14.15
CA CYS A 3 1.70 22.52 -13.27
C CYS A 3 0.51 21.89 -12.53
N ILE A 4 0.27 20.60 -12.74
CA ILE A 4 -0.66 19.86 -11.88
C ILE A 4 0.09 19.71 -10.55
N GLU A 5 -0.09 20.67 -9.65
CA GLU A 5 0.13 20.44 -8.23
C GLU A 5 -0.83 19.32 -7.85
N SER A 6 -0.29 18.11 -7.66
CA SER A 6 -1.05 17.04 -7.05
C SER A 6 -1.30 17.52 -5.62
N ASP A 7 -2.49 18.08 -5.38
CA ASP A 7 -2.91 18.48 -4.04
C ASP A 7 -2.67 17.27 -3.12
N GLU A 8 -1.67 17.35 -2.24
CA GLU A 8 -1.46 16.36 -1.17
C GLU A 8 -2.74 16.18 -0.32
N ASN A 9 -3.69 17.12 -0.44
CA ASN A 9 -5.02 17.11 0.16
C ASN A 9 -6.06 16.19 -0.53
N THR A 10 -5.72 15.53 -1.65
CA THR A 10 -6.65 14.64 -2.40
C THR A 10 -6.34 13.16 -2.25
N LEU A 11 -5.17 12.80 -1.72
CA LEU A 11 -4.80 11.41 -1.50
C LEU A 11 -5.25 10.96 -0.11
N PRO A 12 -5.73 9.71 0.03
CA PRO A 12 -6.10 9.20 1.34
C PRO A 12 -4.87 9.12 2.26
N ASP A 13 -5.04 9.55 3.50
CA ASP A 13 -4.05 9.36 4.55
C ASP A 13 -4.21 7.97 5.18
N PHE A 14 -3.16 7.16 5.06
CA PHE A 14 -3.11 5.80 5.60
C PHE A 14 -2.22 5.69 6.85
N ARG A 15 -1.76 6.81 7.41
CA ARG A 15 -0.98 6.81 8.65
C ARG A 15 -1.74 6.14 9.79
N GLY A 16 -1.02 5.36 10.59
CA GLY A 16 -1.56 4.54 11.67
C GLY A 16 -2.35 3.31 11.22
N ARG A 17 -2.47 3.04 9.92
CA ARG A 17 -3.16 1.87 9.36
C ARG A 17 -2.18 0.84 8.82
N THR A 18 -2.71 -0.33 8.49
CA THR A 18 -2.04 -1.31 7.65
C THR A 18 -2.74 -1.39 6.30
N VAL A 19 -1.98 -1.33 5.21
CA VAL A 19 -2.50 -1.44 3.85
C VAL A 19 -1.95 -2.71 3.20
N CYS A 20 -2.84 -3.55 2.70
CA CYS A 20 -2.49 -4.66 1.83
C CYS A 20 -2.73 -4.25 0.37
N VAL A 21 -1.71 -4.25 -0.46
CA VAL A 21 -1.79 -3.91 -1.89
C VAL A 21 -1.69 -5.15 -2.76
N PHE A 22 -2.48 -5.18 -3.83
CA PHE A 22 -2.46 -6.21 -4.87
C PHE A 22 -1.98 -5.59 -6.18
N PHE A 23 -1.18 -6.34 -6.92
CA PHE A 23 -0.53 -5.86 -8.15
C PHE A 23 -1.18 -6.45 -9.38
N MET A 24 -1.21 -5.64 -10.44
CA MET A 24 -1.61 -6.12 -11.76
C MET A 24 -0.78 -7.34 -12.18
N ASN A 25 -1.43 -8.35 -12.76
CA ASN A 25 -0.81 -9.59 -13.23
C ASN A 25 -0.12 -10.43 -12.14
N ARG A 26 -0.54 -10.29 -10.88
CA ARG A 26 -0.16 -11.18 -9.78
C ARG A 26 -1.39 -11.93 -9.25
N PRO A 27 -1.22 -13.14 -8.71
CA PRO A 27 -2.30 -13.85 -8.05
C PRO A 27 -2.92 -13.00 -6.92
N ALA A 28 -4.25 -13.05 -6.80
CA ALA A 28 -5.02 -12.33 -5.78
C ALA A 28 -4.62 -12.69 -4.33
N ASN A 29 -3.98 -13.84 -4.10
CA ASN A 29 -3.48 -14.26 -2.79
C ASN A 29 -2.04 -13.77 -2.49
N GLU A 30 -1.39 -13.02 -3.39
CA GLU A 30 -0.02 -12.50 -3.22
C GLU A 30 0.01 -11.01 -2.83
N GLY A 31 -0.87 -10.58 -1.92
CA GLY A 31 -0.85 -9.22 -1.38
C GLY A 31 0.50 -8.85 -0.73
N ARG A 32 0.81 -7.56 -0.69
CA ARG A 32 1.94 -7.02 0.09
C ARG A 32 1.43 -6.05 1.14
N TYR A 33 1.89 -6.23 2.36
CA TYR A 33 1.48 -5.41 3.49
C TYR A 33 2.47 -4.27 3.73
N LEU A 34 1.93 -3.09 4.04
CA LEU A 34 2.66 -1.91 4.49
C LEU A 34 2.04 -1.41 5.79
N ILE A 35 2.86 -1.21 6.82
CA ILE A 35 2.51 -0.60 8.10
C ILE A 35 2.79 0.91 8.04
N ASP A 36 1.84 1.69 8.56
CA ASP A 36 1.89 3.15 8.65
C ASP A 36 2.23 3.82 7.30
N PRO A 37 1.54 3.46 6.21
CA PRO A 37 1.96 3.94 4.91
C PRO A 37 1.51 5.37 4.63
N TYR A 38 2.26 6.07 3.80
CA TYR A 38 1.97 7.42 3.33
C TYR A 38 2.38 7.57 1.86
N PHE A 39 1.73 8.48 1.14
CA PHE A 39 2.09 8.77 -0.24
C PHE A 39 3.29 9.71 -0.33
N LYS A 40 4.16 9.48 -1.31
CA LYS A 40 5.30 10.34 -1.62
C LYS A 40 5.54 10.40 -3.13
N LEU A 41 5.72 11.60 -3.66
CA LEU A 41 6.16 11.80 -5.03
C LEU A 41 7.69 11.75 -5.11
N LEU A 42 8.23 10.79 -5.86
CA LEU A 42 9.68 10.61 -6.07
C LEU A 42 9.97 10.60 -7.57
N ALA A 43 10.81 11.54 -8.02
CA ALA A 43 11.19 11.67 -9.44
C ALA A 43 9.98 11.68 -10.39
N GLY A 44 8.90 12.38 -10.01
CA GLY A 44 7.68 12.49 -10.82
C GLY A 44 6.76 11.26 -10.78
N ARG A 45 7.03 10.27 -9.93
CA ARG A 45 6.19 9.07 -9.76
C ARG A 45 5.68 8.95 -8.34
N LEU A 46 4.40 8.58 -8.20
CA LEU A 46 3.75 8.41 -6.91
C LEU A 46 4.06 7.04 -6.32
N TYR A 47 4.51 7.02 -5.07
CA TYR A 47 4.76 5.82 -4.31
C TYR A 47 3.95 5.80 -3.02
N LEU A 48 3.44 4.63 -2.66
CA LEU A 48 2.98 4.34 -1.30
C LEU A 48 4.17 3.80 -0.52
N ILE A 49 4.64 4.59 0.43
CA ILE A 49 5.80 4.29 1.28
C ILE A 49 5.32 3.75 2.60
N GLY A 50 5.89 2.67 3.11
CA GLY A 50 5.56 2.15 4.45
C GLY A 50 6.53 1.07 4.90
N ASN A 51 6.31 0.54 6.10
CA ASN A 51 7.17 -0.47 6.69
C ASN A 51 6.66 -1.90 6.41
N LEU A 52 7.56 -2.84 6.16
CA LEU A 52 7.18 -4.25 6.06
C LEU A 52 6.79 -4.80 7.45
N PRO A 53 5.64 -5.48 7.60
CA PRO A 53 5.36 -6.28 8.78
C PRO A 53 6.26 -7.51 8.79
N SER A 54 6.72 -7.92 9.99
CA SER A 54 7.35 -9.22 10.29
C SER A 54 8.90 -9.27 10.33
N PRO A 55 9.49 -10.17 11.13
CA PRO A 55 10.92 -10.23 11.40
C PRO A 55 11.65 -11.01 10.30
N GLY A 56 12.75 -10.44 9.84
CA GLY A 56 13.61 -10.94 8.78
C GLY A 56 14.66 -9.88 8.49
N ASN A 57 15.60 -10.14 7.59
CA ASN A 57 16.71 -9.19 7.31
C ASN A 57 16.25 -7.83 6.73
N LEU A 58 14.97 -7.73 6.38
CA LEU A 58 14.30 -6.54 5.83
C LEU A 58 13.20 -5.99 6.77
N ALA A 59 13.07 -6.54 7.99
CA ALA A 59 12.16 -6.01 8.99
C ALA A 59 12.46 -4.54 9.28
N HIS A 60 11.40 -3.73 9.42
CA HIS A 60 11.49 -2.29 9.66
C HIS A 60 12.22 -1.49 8.56
N ARG A 61 12.44 -2.09 7.38
CA ARG A 61 12.86 -1.30 6.23
C ARG A 61 11.65 -0.63 5.60
N GLU A 62 11.83 0.65 5.34
CA GLU A 62 10.93 1.43 4.52
C GLU A 62 10.96 0.85 3.09
N MET A 63 9.77 0.58 2.57
CA MET A 63 9.56 0.08 1.21
C MET A 63 8.63 1.02 0.47
N GLY A 64 8.96 1.30 -0.79
CA GLY A 64 8.10 2.05 -1.69
C GLY A 64 7.43 1.16 -2.71
N VAL A 65 6.11 1.23 -2.77
CA VAL A 65 5.29 0.61 -3.82
C VAL A 65 4.90 1.67 -4.84
N ALA A 66 5.22 1.46 -6.10
CA ALA A 66 4.80 2.37 -7.17
C ALA A 66 3.28 2.27 -7.39
N TRP A 67 2.56 3.38 -7.20
CA TRP A 67 1.10 3.37 -7.14
C TRP A 67 0.43 2.99 -8.46
N ASP A 68 1.05 3.37 -9.58
CA ASP A 68 0.63 2.99 -10.95
C ASP A 68 0.72 1.48 -11.25
N ARG A 69 1.25 0.67 -10.32
CA ARG A 69 1.30 -0.81 -10.42
C ARG A 69 0.28 -1.51 -9.53
N VAL A 70 -0.38 -0.77 -8.64
CA VAL A 70 -1.39 -1.30 -7.73
C VAL A 70 -2.71 -1.44 -8.49
N GLU A 71 -3.32 -2.61 -8.41
CA GLU A 71 -4.63 -2.90 -9.00
C GLU A 71 -5.76 -2.62 -7.99
N SER A 72 -5.58 -3.09 -6.76
CA SER A 72 -6.52 -2.89 -5.67
C SER A 72 -5.79 -2.90 -4.32
N TYR A 73 -6.46 -2.42 -3.28
CA TYR A 73 -5.91 -2.39 -1.92
C TYR A 73 -6.99 -2.57 -0.87
N ILE A 74 -6.60 -3.05 0.30
CA ILE A 74 -7.45 -3.18 1.49
C ILE A 74 -6.75 -2.45 2.64
N VAL A 75 -7.51 -1.65 3.39
CA VAL A 75 -7.04 -0.91 4.56
C VAL A 75 -7.64 -1.55 5.81
N ALA A 76 -6.81 -1.73 6.84
CA ALA A 76 -7.25 -2.18 8.16
C ALA A 76 -6.52 -1.42 9.28
N ASP A 77 -7.06 -1.51 10.50
CA ASP A 77 -6.46 -0.84 11.66
C ASP A 77 -5.15 -1.52 12.09
N SER A 78 -5.07 -2.84 11.93
CA SER A 78 -3.90 -3.63 12.30
C SER A 78 -3.70 -4.82 11.36
N LEU A 79 -2.52 -5.44 11.43
CA LEU A 79 -2.22 -6.67 10.69
C LEU A 79 -3.15 -7.83 11.09
N GLY A 80 -3.62 -7.85 12.34
CA GLY A 80 -4.51 -8.89 12.87
C GLY A 80 -5.92 -8.88 12.27
N ASP A 81 -6.29 -7.80 11.59
CA ASP A 81 -7.60 -7.62 10.97
C ASP A 81 -7.68 -8.21 9.56
N PHE A 82 -6.54 -8.61 8.98
CA PHE A 82 -6.51 -9.31 7.70
C PHE A 82 -6.72 -10.81 7.94
N SER A 83 -7.97 -11.26 7.96
CA SER A 83 -8.22 -12.71 7.88
C SER A 83 -7.96 -13.20 6.45
N PRO A 84 -7.37 -14.39 6.25
CA PRO A 84 -7.15 -14.96 4.92
C PRO A 84 -8.45 -15.09 4.09
N GLU A 85 -9.59 -15.30 4.76
CA GLU A 85 -10.89 -15.43 4.12
C GLU A 85 -11.42 -14.08 3.59
N GLN A 86 -11.22 -12.98 4.32
CA GLN A 86 -11.67 -11.65 3.89
C GLN A 86 -10.88 -11.09 2.70
N ALA A 87 -9.64 -11.53 2.50
CA ALA A 87 -8.83 -11.14 1.35
C ALA A 87 -9.26 -11.85 0.05
N ALA A 88 -9.78 -13.08 0.15
CA ALA A 88 -10.23 -13.85 -1.01
C ALA A 88 -11.62 -13.41 -1.51
N ASP A 89 -12.53 -13.09 -0.59
CA ASP A 89 -13.94 -12.77 -0.89
C ASP A 89 -14.15 -11.38 -1.53
N LYS A 90 -13.19 -10.46 -1.35
CA LYS A 90 -13.25 -9.11 -1.95
C LYS A 90 -12.77 -9.06 -3.42
N LEU A 91 -12.32 -10.18 -3.97
CA LEU A 91 -11.75 -10.28 -5.33
C LEU A 91 -12.51 -11.29 -6.22
N SER A 92 -13.60 -11.88 -5.73
CA SER A 92 -14.57 -12.69 -6.48
C SER A 92 -15.79 -11.87 -6.90
#